data_AF-A0A7C3WGG1-F1
#
_entry.id   AF-A0A7C3WGG1-F1
#
_cell.length_a   1.000
_cell.length_b   1.000
_cell.length_c   1.000
_cell.angle_alpha   90.00
_cell.angle_beta   90.00
_cell.angle_gamma   90.00
#
_symmetry.space_group_name_H-M   'P 1'
#
loop_
_entity.id
_entity.type
_entity.pdbx_description
1 polymer ?
#
loop_
_entity_poly.entity_id
_entity_poly.type
_entity_poly.pdbx_seq_one_letter_code
_entity_poly.pdbx_strand_id
1 'polypeptide(L)'
;MPPWKSRMYHFSEDQLAEDLQEGYRQLQQLKQPEQNLSPADALSGVSAPEQAEPPGWKTHIVLSHVPPRDCKLDQTFLGRHVGSQALRRFIDQVQPDLVLCGHIHEGRGLDRIGRTWVLNCGPASAGNYGLVEVASQLRLELRRV
;
A
#
# COMPACT_ATOMS: atom_id res chain seq x y z
N MET A 1 -6.55 26.72 -0.96
CA MET A 1 -5.79 25.71 -0.19
C MET A 1 -4.70 26.45 0.58
N PRO A 2 -4.57 26.30 1.91
CA PRO A 2 -3.44 26.89 2.60
C PRO A 2 -2.15 26.20 2.11
N PRO A 3 -1.03 26.92 1.99
CA PRO A 3 0.17 26.37 1.37
C PRO A 3 0.79 25.34 2.32
N TRP A 4 0.85 24.12 1.81
CA TRP A 4 1.59 22.98 2.34
C TRP A 4 2.96 23.43 2.85
N LYS A 5 3.21 23.30 4.17
CA LYS A 5 4.49 23.73 4.77
C LYS A 5 5.59 22.75 4.33
N SER A 6 6.68 23.28 3.79
CA SER A 6 7.88 22.48 3.51
C SER A 6 8.37 21.80 4.80
N ARG A 7 8.75 20.51 4.70
CA ARG A 7 9.14 19.57 5.78
C ARG A 7 8.05 18.79 6.50
N MET A 8 6.78 18.88 6.11
CA MET A 8 5.72 18.01 6.66
C MET A 8 5.78 16.58 6.09
N TYR A 9 6.31 16.44 4.87
CA TYR A 9 6.63 15.16 4.23
C TYR A 9 8.08 15.14 3.78
N HIS A 10 8.67 13.95 3.72
CA HIS A 10 9.93 13.74 3.04
C HIS A 10 9.76 13.80 1.50
N PHE A 11 8.55 13.53 0.98
CA PHE A 11 8.27 13.37 -0.45
C PHE A 11 7.08 14.25 -0.92
N SER A 12 7.09 14.66 -2.19
CA SER A 12 5.96 15.37 -2.84
C SER A 12 4.86 14.39 -3.29
N GLU A 13 3.69 14.90 -3.67
CA GLU A 13 2.63 14.09 -4.28
C GLU A 13 3.10 13.40 -5.58
N ASP A 14 3.90 14.10 -6.39
CA ASP A 14 4.44 13.56 -7.64
C ASP A 14 5.45 12.44 -7.35
N GLN A 15 6.35 12.63 -6.39
CA GLN A 15 7.30 11.59 -5.99
C GLN A 15 6.58 10.35 -5.43
N LEU A 16 5.58 10.54 -4.58
CA LEU A 16 4.78 9.43 -4.08
C LEU A 16 4.05 8.70 -5.22
N ALA A 17 3.53 9.43 -6.21
CA ALA A 17 2.90 8.81 -7.39
C ALA A 17 3.90 7.96 -8.19
N GLU A 18 5.10 8.48 -8.43
CA GLU A 18 6.18 7.75 -9.12
C GLU A 18 6.58 6.49 -8.36
N ASP A 19 6.82 6.58 -7.05
CA ASP A 19 7.24 5.45 -6.21
C ASP A 19 6.16 4.35 -6.17
N LEU A 20 4.87 4.73 -6.09
CA LEU A 20 3.75 3.80 -6.12
C LEU A 20 3.68 3.04 -7.45
N GLN A 21 3.85 3.75 -8.57
CA GLN A 21 3.82 3.14 -9.90
C GLN A 21 5.04 2.26 -10.15
N GLU A 22 6.22 2.69 -9.69
CA GLU A 22 7.45 1.91 -9.76
C GLU A 22 7.32 0.59 -9.00
N GLY A 23 6.93 0.65 -7.72
CA GLY A 23 6.74 -0.54 -6.88
C GLY A 23 5.70 -1.49 -7.47
N TYR A 24 4.60 -0.95 -8.01
CA TYR A 24 3.58 -1.78 -8.67
C TYR A 24 4.12 -2.47 -9.93
N ARG A 25 4.90 -1.77 -10.76
CA ARG A 25 5.50 -2.36 -11.97
C ARG A 25 6.46 -3.49 -11.62
N GLN A 26 7.27 -3.32 -10.58
CA GLN A 26 8.18 -4.36 -10.09
C GLN A 26 7.40 -5.60 -9.64
N LEU A 27 6.30 -5.41 -8.89
CA LEU A 27 5.43 -6.53 -8.50
C LEU A 27 4.83 -7.26 -9.70
N GLN A 28 4.48 -6.55 -10.79
CA GLN A 28 3.94 -7.19 -11.99
C GLN A 28 5.00 -7.98 -12.77
N GLN A 29 6.24 -7.51 -12.82
CA GLN A 29 7.35 -8.24 -13.45
C GLN A 29 7.66 -9.54 -12.69
N LEU A 30 7.62 -9.51 -11.36
CA LEU A 30 7.83 -10.70 -10.52
C LEU A 30 6.74 -11.76 -10.69
N LYS A 31 5.53 -11.38 -11.14
CA LYS A 31 4.44 -12.31 -11.45
C LYS A 31 4.57 -12.99 -12.82
N GLN A 32 5.51 -12.55 -13.67
CA GLN A 32 5.70 -13.08 -15.03
C GLN A 32 7.16 -13.53 -15.26
N PRO A 33 7.68 -14.50 -14.49
CA PRO A 33 9.08 -14.91 -14.61
C PRO A 33 9.42 -15.52 -15.98
N GLU A 34 8.47 -16.17 -16.65
CA GLU A 34 8.72 -16.91 -17.90
C GLU A 34 8.88 -16.03 -19.16
N GLN A 35 8.49 -14.75 -19.11
CA GLN A 35 8.64 -13.82 -20.24
C GLN A 35 10.00 -13.10 -20.26
N ASN A 36 10.85 -13.33 -19.25
CA ASN A 36 12.20 -12.75 -19.13
C ASN A 36 13.34 -13.71 -19.50
N LEU A 37 13.04 -14.93 -19.94
CA LEU A 37 14.05 -15.87 -20.45
C LEU A 37 14.42 -15.49 -21.89
N SER A 38 15.71 -15.31 -22.14
CA SER A 38 16.20 -15.12 -23.51
C SER A 38 16.00 -16.42 -24.30
N PRO A 39 15.83 -16.36 -25.64
CA PRO A 39 15.75 -17.57 -26.47
C PRO A 39 16.96 -18.50 -26.34
N ALA A 40 18.08 -18.02 -25.81
CA ALA A 40 19.30 -18.81 -25.60
C ALA A 40 19.21 -19.77 -24.40
N ASP A 41 18.39 -19.44 -23.39
CA ASP A 41 18.28 -20.25 -22.17
C ASP A 41 17.33 -21.45 -22.34
N ALA A 42 16.45 -21.39 -23.35
CA ALA A 42 15.43 -22.41 -23.63
C ALA A 42 15.97 -23.72 -24.27
N LEU A 43 17.25 -23.78 -24.63
CA LEU A 43 17.84 -24.91 -25.36
C LEU A 43 18.59 -25.93 -24.47
N SER A 44 18.68 -25.72 -23.16
CA SER A 44 19.25 -26.73 -22.26
C SER A 44 18.14 -27.61 -21.68
N GLY A 45 17.87 -28.74 -22.36
CA GLY A 45 16.84 -29.73 -22.02
C GLY A 45 17.06 -30.49 -20.71
N VAL A 46 17.16 -29.77 -19.60
CA VAL A 46 17.07 -30.33 -18.25
C VAL A 46 15.64 -30.11 -17.79
N SER A 47 14.85 -31.18 -17.73
CA SER A 47 13.53 -31.15 -17.10
C SER A 47 13.69 -30.69 -15.66
N ALA A 48 13.29 -29.44 -15.40
CA ALA A 48 13.27 -28.88 -14.06
C ALA A 48 12.48 -29.84 -13.14
N PRO A 49 12.93 -30.07 -11.89
CA PRO A 49 12.15 -30.86 -10.94
C PRO A 49 10.77 -30.22 -10.84
N GLU A 50 9.71 -31.01 -10.72
CA GLU A 50 8.32 -30.59 -10.51
C GLU A 50 8.26 -29.37 -9.58
N GLN A 51 8.28 -28.17 -10.18
CA GLN A 51 8.45 -26.94 -9.44
C GLN A 51 7.08 -26.61 -8.89
N ALA A 52 6.85 -26.93 -7.61
CA ALA A 52 5.78 -26.31 -6.86
C ALA A 52 5.83 -24.80 -7.17
N GLU A 53 4.75 -24.27 -7.74
CA GLU A 53 4.64 -22.85 -8.08
C GLU A 53 5.24 -22.04 -6.93
N PRO A 54 6.26 -21.19 -7.17
CA PRO A 54 6.76 -20.31 -6.11
C PRO A 54 5.53 -19.59 -5.58
N PRO A 55 5.26 -19.59 -4.26
CA PRO A 55 3.98 -19.16 -3.73
C PRO A 55 3.68 -17.77 -4.27
N GLY A 56 2.76 -17.71 -5.24
CA GLY A 56 2.41 -16.46 -5.89
C GLY A 56 1.94 -15.51 -4.81
N TRP A 57 2.54 -14.33 -4.73
CA TRP A 57 2.20 -13.31 -3.76
C TRP A 57 0.74 -12.90 -4.00
N LYS A 58 -0.18 -13.42 -3.18
CA LYS A 58 -1.64 -13.22 -3.35
C LYS A 58 -2.12 -11.87 -2.84
N THR A 59 -1.39 -11.28 -1.90
CA THR A 59 -1.80 -10.06 -1.19
C THR A 59 -0.90 -8.90 -1.58
N HIS A 60 -1.50 -7.84 -2.12
CA HIS A 60 -0.83 -6.58 -2.41
C HIS A 60 -1.08 -5.58 -1.27
N ILE A 61 -0.03 -5.21 -0.56
CA ILE A 61 -0.06 -4.25 0.54
C ILE A 61 0.75 -3.02 0.18
N VAL A 62 0.17 -1.84 0.34
CA VAL A 62 0.85 -0.55 0.21
C VAL A 62 1.10 0.01 1.60
N LEU A 63 2.32 0.48 1.85
CA LEU A 63 2.66 1.25 3.04
C LEU A 63 2.97 2.68 2.63
N SER A 64 2.23 3.64 3.18
CA SER A 64 2.46 5.06 2.97
C SER A 64 2.49 5.79 4.30
N HIS A 65 3.20 6.92 4.39
CA HIS A 65 3.09 7.76 5.58
C HIS A 65 1.71 8.41 5.68
N VAL A 66 1.16 8.85 4.54
CA VAL A 66 -0.08 9.63 4.44
C VAL A 66 -1.30 8.76 4.17
N PRO A 67 -2.48 9.12 4.71
CA PRO A 67 -3.72 8.48 4.32
C PRO A 67 -4.15 8.93 2.91
N PRO A 68 -4.95 8.15 2.19
CA PRO A 68 -5.53 8.59 0.92
C PRO A 68 -6.53 9.74 1.12
N ARG A 69 -6.58 10.66 0.16
CA ARG A 69 -7.54 11.78 0.15
C ARG A 69 -8.99 11.26 0.10
N ASP A 70 -9.88 12.01 0.74
CA ASP A 70 -11.34 11.85 0.69
C ASP A 70 -11.79 10.48 1.24
N CYS A 71 -11.24 10.09 2.39
CA CYS A 71 -11.67 8.95 3.20
C CYS A 71 -11.89 9.39 4.66
N LYS A 72 -12.39 8.50 5.52
CA LYS A 72 -12.59 8.85 6.94
C LYS A 72 -11.28 9.14 7.68
N LEU A 73 -10.17 8.58 7.19
CA LEU A 73 -8.89 8.55 7.89
C LEU A 73 -7.99 9.76 7.56
N ASP A 74 -8.40 10.63 6.64
CA ASP A 74 -7.66 11.84 6.27
C ASP A 74 -8.36 13.14 6.72
N GLN A 75 -9.39 13.02 7.56
CA GLN A 75 -10.09 14.15 8.15
C GLN A 75 -9.36 14.67 9.39
N THR A 76 -9.07 15.97 9.39
CA THR A 76 -8.67 16.70 10.60
C THR A 76 -9.86 16.90 11.55
N PHE A 77 -9.63 17.34 12.80
CA PHE A 77 -10.70 17.73 13.73
C PHE A 77 -11.69 18.77 13.17
N LEU A 78 -11.27 19.56 12.17
CA LEU A 78 -12.12 20.54 11.49
C LEU A 78 -12.88 19.96 10.28
N GLY A 79 -12.87 18.63 10.11
CA GLY A 79 -13.53 17.92 9.02
C GLY A 79 -12.89 18.11 7.65
N ARG A 80 -11.67 18.68 7.58
CA ARG A 80 -10.97 18.90 6.31
C ARG A 80 -10.19 17.66 5.90
N HIS A 81 -10.39 17.23 4.66
CA HIS A 81 -9.62 16.17 3.99
C HIS A 81 -8.26 16.69 3.54
N VAL A 82 -7.20 16.16 4.16
CA VAL A 82 -5.80 16.56 3.94
C VAL A 82 -4.89 15.41 3.51
N GLY A 83 -5.47 14.28 3.11
CA GLY A 83 -4.73 13.12 2.62
C GLY A 83 -4.13 13.30 1.22
N SER A 84 -3.47 12.26 0.74
CA SER A 84 -2.79 12.23 -0.56
C SER A 84 -3.75 11.92 -1.71
N GLN A 85 -3.74 12.77 -2.73
CA GLN A 85 -4.45 12.53 -3.98
C GLN A 85 -3.75 11.47 -4.83
N ALA A 86 -2.41 11.45 -4.82
CA ALA A 86 -1.61 10.44 -5.51
C ALA A 86 -1.96 9.03 -5.02
N LEU A 87 -1.96 8.83 -3.70
CA LEU A 87 -2.33 7.54 -3.10
C LEU A 87 -3.79 7.18 -3.40
N ARG A 88 -4.72 8.16 -3.35
CA ARG A 88 -6.12 7.93 -3.70
C ARG A 88 -6.27 7.44 -5.14
N ARG A 89 -5.64 8.11 -6.11
CA ARG A 89 -5.69 7.72 -7.53
C ARG A 89 -5.08 6.33 -7.75
N PHE A 90 -3.98 6.02 -7.07
CA PHE A 90 -3.37 4.70 -7.13
C PHE A 90 -4.34 3.62 -6.61
N ILE A 91 -5.01 3.85 -5.48
CA ILE A 91 -6.02 2.93 -4.95
C ILE A 91 -7.16 2.75 -5.94
N ASP A 92 -7.68 3.83 -6.53
CA ASP A 92 -8.79 3.75 -7.49
C ASP A 92 -8.41 2.93 -8.76
N GLN A 93 -7.16 3.01 -9.20
CA GLN A 93 -6.66 2.29 -10.38
C GLN A 93 -6.25 0.84 -10.10
N VAL A 94 -5.46 0.63 -9.05
CA VAL A 94 -4.78 -0.65 -8.77
C VAL A 94 -5.58 -1.49 -7.78
N GLN A 95 -6.27 -0.83 -6.85
CA GLN A 95 -7.09 -1.45 -5.81
C GLN A 95 -6.29 -2.54 -5.03
N PRO A 96 -5.22 -2.17 -4.31
CA PRO A 96 -4.47 -3.10 -3.45
C PRO A 96 -5.37 -3.71 -2.38
N ASP A 97 -4.98 -4.82 -1.76
CA ASP A 97 -5.80 -5.47 -0.72
C ASP A 97 -5.81 -4.65 0.57
N LEU A 98 -4.68 -3.99 0.88
CA LEU A 98 -4.50 -3.20 2.08
C LEU A 98 -3.58 -1.99 1.85
N VAL A 99 -3.95 -0.86 2.45
CA VAL A 99 -3.12 0.34 2.60
C VAL A 99 -2.91 0.59 4.08
N LEU A 100 -1.66 0.63 4.51
CA LEU A 100 -1.25 1.02 5.86
C LEU A 100 -0.74 2.46 5.83
N CYS A 101 -1.23 3.27 6.76
CA CYS A 101 -0.90 4.70 6.84
C CYS A 101 -0.85 5.25 8.26
N GLY A 102 -0.48 6.52 8.38
CA GLY A 102 -0.42 7.27 9.62
C GLY A 102 -0.67 8.75 9.39
N HIS A 103 0.23 9.59 9.92
CA HIS A 103 0.29 11.04 9.71
C HIS A 103 -0.85 11.87 10.32
N ILE A 104 -2.11 11.56 10.02
CA ILE A 104 -3.27 12.24 10.59
C ILE A 104 -3.65 11.53 11.88
N HIS A 105 -3.22 12.07 13.02
CA HIS A 105 -3.37 11.43 14.33
C HIS A 105 -4.85 11.24 14.71
N GLU A 106 -5.70 12.17 14.30
CA GLU A 106 -7.16 12.13 14.48
C GLU A 106 -7.82 11.06 13.62
N GLY A 107 -7.17 10.70 12.51
CA GLY A 107 -7.65 9.76 11.52
C GLY A 107 -7.39 8.29 11.86
N ARG A 108 -6.97 7.96 13.10
CA ARG A 108 -6.79 6.57 13.53
C ARG A 108 -8.07 5.78 13.28
N GLY A 109 -7.98 4.70 12.51
CA GLY A 109 -9.19 3.99 12.11
C GLY A 109 -8.98 2.97 10.99
N LEU A 110 -10.08 2.31 10.66
CA LEU A 110 -10.24 1.48 9.49
C LEU A 110 -11.25 2.14 8.55
N ASP A 111 -10.97 2.10 7.25
CA ASP A 111 -11.91 2.51 6.23
C ASP A 111 -11.77 1.62 4.98
N ARG A 112 -12.69 1.80 4.03
CA ARG A 112 -12.76 0.99 2.82
C ARG A 112 -12.92 1.90 1.60
N ILE A 113 -12.03 1.73 0.60
CA ILE A 113 -12.14 2.41 -0.70
C ILE A 113 -12.23 1.33 -1.78
N GLY A 114 -13.43 1.12 -2.32
CA GLY A 114 -13.70 -0.04 -3.18
C GLY A 114 -13.44 -1.35 -2.43
N ARG A 115 -12.53 -2.19 -2.95
CA ARG A 115 -12.11 -3.45 -2.29
C ARG A 115 -10.91 -3.28 -1.34
N THR A 116 -10.26 -2.12 -1.35
CA THR A 116 -9.06 -1.87 -0.56
C THR A 116 -9.42 -1.56 0.88
N TRP A 117 -8.82 -2.28 1.84
CA TRP A 117 -8.79 -1.85 3.23
C TRP A 117 -7.79 -0.71 3.40
N VAL A 118 -8.14 0.28 4.21
CA VAL A 118 -7.21 1.33 4.64
C VAL A 118 -7.15 1.30 6.16
N LEU A 119 -5.95 1.24 6.72
CA LEU A 119 -5.70 1.23 8.16
C LEU A 119 -4.75 2.37 8.51
N ASN A 120 -5.23 3.30 9.34
CA ASN A 120 -4.39 4.31 9.98
C ASN A 120 -4.11 3.89 11.42
N CYS A 121 -2.84 3.60 11.73
CA CYS A 121 -2.43 3.08 13.03
C CYS A 121 -2.68 4.06 14.18
N GLY A 122 -2.73 5.36 13.88
CA GLY A 122 -2.66 6.43 14.86
C GLY A 122 -1.27 6.60 15.48
N PRO A 123 -1.11 7.55 16.41
CA PRO A 123 0.18 7.89 16.98
C PRO A 123 0.69 6.80 17.94
N ALA A 124 1.88 6.27 17.67
CA ALA A 124 2.56 5.30 18.53
C ALA A 124 2.89 5.88 19.92
N SER A 125 3.12 7.19 20.02
CA SER A 125 3.36 7.89 21.30
C SER A 125 2.17 7.82 22.27
N ALA A 126 0.96 7.56 21.78
CA ALA A 126 -0.22 7.30 22.59
C ALA A 126 -0.48 5.80 22.82
N GLY A 127 0.51 4.94 22.52
CA GLY A 127 0.43 3.49 22.64
C GLY A 127 -0.34 2.80 21.51
N ASN A 128 -0.78 3.51 20.47
CA ASN A 128 -1.60 2.92 19.40
C ASN A 128 -0.77 2.12 18.40
N TYR A 129 -1.34 1.02 17.90
CA TYR A 129 -0.79 0.25 16.78
C TYR A 129 -1.89 -0.49 16.01
N GLY A 130 -1.60 -0.87 14.77
CA GLY A 130 -2.41 -1.79 13.99
C GLY A 130 -1.81 -3.20 14.03
N LEU A 131 -2.65 -4.23 14.22
CA LEU A 131 -2.28 -5.63 14.03
C LEU A 131 -2.90 -6.12 12.73
N VAL A 132 -2.05 -6.62 11.83
CA VAL A 132 -2.45 -7.16 10.52
C VAL A 132 -1.99 -8.61 10.46
N GLU A 133 -2.94 -9.52 10.34
CA GLU A 133 -2.66 -10.93 10.06
C GLU A 133 -2.90 -11.20 8.58
N VAL A 134 -1.87 -11.68 7.89
CA VAL A 134 -1.90 -12.02 6.47
C VAL A 134 -1.91 -13.53 6.31
N ALA A 135 -3.11 -14.08 6.13
CA ALA A 135 -3.32 -15.51 5.88
C ALA A 135 -4.12 -15.68 4.57
N SER A 136 -4.99 -16.69 4.49
CA SER A 136 -5.97 -16.82 3.38
C SER A 136 -6.95 -15.64 3.32
N GLN A 137 -7.13 -14.93 4.44
CA GLN A 137 -7.91 -13.70 4.54
C GLN A 137 -7.13 -12.68 5.38
N LEU A 138 -7.34 -11.39 5.11
CA LEU A 138 -6.81 -10.30 5.92
C LEU A 138 -7.65 -10.12 7.19
N ARG A 139 -7.00 -10.15 8.36
CA ARG A 139 -7.59 -9.72 9.63
C ARG A 139 -6.88 -8.47 10.13
N LEU A 140 -7.66 -7.44 10.44
CA LEU A 140 -7.18 -6.11 10.78
C LEU A 140 -7.74 -5.70 12.13
N GLU A 141 -6.87 -5.30 13.05
CA GLU A 141 -7.26 -4.84 14.38
C GLU A 141 -6.51 -3.57 14.77
N LEU A 142 -7.20 -2.64 15.44
CA LEU A 142 -6.59 -1.47 16.05
C LEU A 142 -6.43 -1.73 17.55
N ARG A 143 -5.20 -1.69 18.03
CA ARG A 143 -4.87 -2.00 19.42
C ARG A 143 -4.14 -0.83 20.08
N ARG A 144 -3.96 -0.96 21.40
CA ARG A 144 -3.24 -0.01 22.25
C ARG A 144 -2.50 -0.77 23.35
N VAL A 145 -1.26 -0.36 23.65
CA VAL A 145 -0.49 -0.84 24.81
C VAL A 145 -0.76 -0.01 26.06
#